data_AF-A0A388REJ2-F1
#
_entry.id   AF-A0A388REJ2-F1
#
_cell.length_a   1.000
_cell.length_b   1.000
_cell.length_c   1.000
_cell.angle_alpha   90.00
_cell.angle_beta   90.00
_cell.angle_gamma   90.00
#
_symmetry.space_group_name_H-M   'P 1'
#
loop_
_entity.id
_entity.type
_entity.pdbx_description
1 polymer ?
#
loop_
_entity_poly.entity_id
_entity_poly.type
_entity_poly.pdbx_seq_one_letter_code
_entity_poly.pdbx_strand_id
1 'polypeptide(L)'
;MTRHAPPAGRRHRPLRAVLALATAATAALLALSGCQAHSGASAPPPDSITDDRALGDIMVRFKPPAVDMSEDAGKLLAEIKGPIRYVVKRPMSGGVWLVTAISSSADATIDQAVDTLRATPRIETAEPDRLIQPNRTMPTSRDMPKS
;
A
#
# COMPACT_ATOMS: atom_id res chain seq x y z
N MET A 1 -11.74 -90.76 20.94
CA MET A 1 -11.15 -90.74 22.31
C MET A 1 -10.00 -89.73 22.35
N THR A 2 -9.69 -89.21 23.54
CA THR A 2 -8.43 -88.58 24.02
C THR A 2 -7.12 -88.93 23.28
N ARG A 3 -6.05 -88.11 23.11
CA ARG A 3 -5.64 -86.68 23.40
C ARG A 3 -4.80 -86.17 22.18
N HIS A 4 -3.87 -85.20 22.09
CA HIS A 4 -3.08 -84.20 22.89
C HIS A 4 -2.85 -82.93 21.98
N ALA A 5 -2.31 -81.73 22.32
CA ALA A 5 -1.23 -81.18 23.19
C ALA A 5 0.22 -81.19 22.57
N PRO A 6 1.13 -80.22 22.86
CA PRO A 6 1.00 -78.79 22.49
C PRO A 6 2.14 -78.18 21.57
N PRO A 7 3.05 -77.24 21.96
CA PRO A 7 3.00 -75.86 21.42
C PRO A 7 4.26 -75.27 20.75
N ALA A 8 4.08 -74.27 19.87
CA ALA A 8 5.03 -73.18 19.55
C ALA A 8 4.29 -72.01 18.85
N GLY A 9 4.66 -70.73 18.95
CA GLY A 9 5.67 -70.06 19.80
C GLY A 9 5.62 -68.54 19.59
N ARG A 10 5.91 -67.73 20.64
CA ARG A 10 5.87 -66.25 20.55
C ARG A 10 6.99 -65.68 19.66
N ARG A 11 6.64 -64.89 18.64
CA ARG A 11 7.45 -63.73 18.16
C ARG A 11 6.51 -62.55 17.87
N HIS A 12 6.22 -61.73 18.88
CA HIS A 12 6.92 -60.48 19.18
C HIS A 12 6.69 -59.34 18.15
N ARG A 13 5.65 -58.53 18.47
CA ARG A 13 5.48 -57.07 18.26
C ARG A 13 6.50 -56.35 17.33
N PRO A 14 5.99 -55.41 16.52
CA PRO A 14 6.04 -54.02 17.02
C PRO A 14 4.70 -53.27 16.98
N LEU A 15 3.95 -53.33 18.09
CA LEU A 15 2.87 -52.38 18.44
C LEU A 15 3.41 -50.96 18.76
N ARG A 16 4.53 -50.55 18.14
CA ARG A 16 5.15 -49.21 18.24
C ARG A 16 4.83 -48.33 17.03
N ALA A 17 4.61 -48.92 15.84
CA ALA A 17 4.34 -48.16 14.62
C ALA A 17 3.04 -47.36 14.68
N VAL A 18 1.97 -47.95 15.25
CA VAL A 18 0.63 -47.34 15.30
C VAL A 18 0.58 -46.10 16.22
N LEU A 19 1.31 -46.12 17.34
CA LEU A 19 1.26 -45.03 18.32
C LEU A 19 1.99 -43.75 17.84
N ALA A 20 3.04 -43.90 17.02
CA ALA A 20 3.81 -42.77 16.50
C ALA A 20 3.04 -41.90 15.48
N LEU A 21 2.10 -42.50 14.74
CA LEU A 21 1.26 -41.79 13.77
C LEU A 21 0.21 -40.89 14.44
N ALA A 22 -0.34 -41.33 15.57
CA ALA A 22 -1.36 -40.56 16.30
C ALA A 22 -0.81 -39.25 16.88
N THR A 23 0.41 -39.27 17.44
CA THR A 23 1.03 -38.08 18.05
C THR A 23 1.48 -37.05 17.01
N ALA A 24 1.94 -37.50 15.84
CA ALA A 24 2.36 -36.61 14.74
C ALA A 24 1.17 -35.81 14.19
N ALA A 25 0.01 -36.45 14.00
CA ALA A 25 -1.20 -35.80 13.50
C ALA A 25 -1.72 -34.70 14.45
N THR A 26 -1.68 -34.94 15.78
CA THR A 26 -2.08 -33.92 16.77
C THR A 26 -1.11 -32.75 16.88
N ALA A 27 0.20 -32.98 16.70
CA ALA A 27 1.19 -31.90 16.68
C ALA A 27 1.01 -30.99 15.44
N ALA A 28 0.70 -31.58 14.27
CA ALA A 28 0.46 -30.82 13.05
C ALA A 28 -0.77 -29.91 13.13
N LEU A 29 -1.85 -30.35 13.79
CA LEU A 29 -3.07 -29.54 13.97
C LEU A 29 -2.86 -28.35 14.91
N LEU A 30 -2.06 -28.50 15.97
CA LEU A 30 -1.72 -27.38 16.86
C LEU A 30 -0.87 -26.30 16.17
N ALA A 31 -0.06 -26.66 15.18
CA ALA A 31 0.77 -25.71 14.44
C ALA A 31 -0.04 -24.70 13.61
N LEU A 32 -1.25 -25.05 13.15
CA LEU A 32 -2.10 -24.14 12.35
C LEU A 32 -2.89 -23.13 13.20
N SER A 33 -3.02 -23.33 14.52
CA SER A 33 -3.66 -22.35 15.41
C SER A 33 -2.73 -21.20 15.84
N GLY A 34 -1.47 -21.20 15.38
CA GLY A 34 -0.48 -20.16 15.71
C GLY A 34 -0.74 -18.79 15.09
N CYS A 35 -1.58 -18.69 14.04
CA CYS A 35 -1.90 -17.42 13.36
C CYS A 35 -2.89 -16.52 14.12
N GLN A 36 -2.80 -16.47 15.45
CA GLN A 36 -3.38 -15.39 16.25
C GLN A 36 -2.52 -14.14 16.07
N ALA A 37 -2.65 -13.49 14.90
CA ALA A 37 -1.95 -12.26 14.52
C ALA A 37 -2.50 -11.06 15.30
N HIS A 38 -2.18 -11.05 16.60
CA HIS A 38 -2.28 -9.97 17.58
C HIS A 38 -3.18 -8.79 17.18
N SER A 39 -4.49 -8.91 17.43
CA SER A 39 -5.46 -7.81 17.27
C SER A 39 -5.32 -6.70 18.34
N GLY A 40 -4.15 -6.58 18.97
CA GLY A 40 -3.74 -5.31 19.57
C GLY A 40 -3.52 -4.34 18.42
N ALA A 41 -4.36 -3.31 18.35
CA ALA A 41 -4.19 -2.23 17.38
C ALA A 41 -2.88 -1.51 17.66
N SER A 42 -1.80 -1.95 17.00
CA SER A 42 -0.56 -1.18 16.94
C SER A 42 -0.94 0.21 16.46
N ALA A 43 -0.64 1.23 17.27
CA ALA A 43 -0.80 2.60 16.83
C ALA A 43 -0.11 2.74 15.46
N PRO A 44 -0.73 3.43 14.49
CA PRO A 44 -0.09 3.66 13.20
C PRO A 44 1.30 4.25 13.43
N PRO A 45 2.32 3.87 12.64
CA PRO A 45 3.65 4.42 12.82
C PRO A 45 3.60 5.96 12.80
N PRO A 46 4.49 6.66 13.52
CA PRO A 46 4.61 8.11 13.34
C PRO A 46 4.80 8.41 11.86
N ASP A 47 4.16 9.49 11.40
CA ASP A 47 4.00 9.83 9.98
C ASP A 47 3.13 8.85 9.14
N SER A 48 2.28 8.03 9.75
CA SER A 48 1.16 7.37 9.05
C SER A 48 0.28 8.37 8.31
N ILE A 49 -0.26 7.99 7.15
CA ILE A 49 -1.18 8.81 6.33
C ILE A 49 -2.62 8.76 6.88
N THR A 50 -2.91 7.91 7.86
CA THR A 50 -4.26 7.62 8.38
C THR A 50 -5.08 8.82 8.84
N ASP A 51 -4.43 9.88 9.31
CA ASP A 51 -5.08 11.07 9.89
C ASP A 51 -4.96 12.32 8.98
N ASP A 52 -4.33 12.19 7.81
CA ASP A 52 -4.17 13.28 6.85
C ASP A 52 -5.34 13.34 5.87
N ARG A 53 -5.90 14.54 5.65
CA ARG A 53 -6.79 14.78 4.49
C ARG A 53 -5.97 15.10 3.24
N ALA A 54 -6.55 14.83 2.07
CA ALA A 54 -6.06 15.42 0.83
C ALA A 54 -6.43 16.92 0.75
N LEU A 55 -5.47 17.75 0.33
CA LEU A 55 -5.66 19.18 0.04
C LEU A 55 -5.96 19.41 -1.45
N GLY A 56 -5.39 18.57 -2.32
CA GLY A 56 -5.54 18.63 -3.78
C GLY A 56 -4.36 17.98 -4.49
N ASP A 57 -4.47 17.89 -5.83
CA ASP A 57 -3.38 17.42 -6.69
C ASP A 57 -2.61 18.60 -7.29
N ILE A 58 -1.31 18.39 -7.51
CA ILE A 58 -0.34 19.38 -7.99
C ILE A 58 0.51 18.73 -9.09
N MET A 59 0.68 19.45 -10.20
CA MET A 59 1.65 19.16 -11.25
C MET A 59 3.00 19.76 -10.86
N VAL A 60 4.00 18.89 -10.63
CA VAL A 60 5.33 19.27 -10.15
C VAL A 60 6.40 18.94 -11.19
N ARG A 61 7.27 19.90 -11.52
CA ARG A 61 8.48 19.68 -12.32
C ARG A 61 9.70 19.83 -11.41
N PHE A 62 10.63 18.89 -11.49
CA PHE A 62 11.94 18.99 -10.85
C PHE A 62 12.93 19.65 -11.81
N LYS A 63 13.82 20.50 -11.30
CA LYS A 63 14.99 21.02 -12.06
C LYS A 63 15.91 19.86 -12.49
N PRO A 64 16.94 20.06 -13.34
CA PRO A 64 17.99 19.06 -13.55
C PRO A 64 18.68 18.61 -12.24
N PRO A 65 19.18 17.35 -12.13
CA PRO A 65 19.04 16.26 -13.09
C PRO A 65 17.59 15.78 -13.23
N ALA A 66 17.31 15.02 -14.29
CA ALA A 66 16.00 14.39 -14.48
C ALA A 66 15.63 13.49 -13.28
N VAL A 67 14.33 13.29 -13.08
CA VAL A 67 13.77 12.42 -12.05
C VAL A 67 12.78 11.51 -12.76
N ASP A 68 13.22 10.26 -12.99
CA ASP A 68 12.53 9.30 -13.86
C ASP A 68 11.79 8.20 -13.07
N MET A 69 12.07 8.08 -11.76
CA MET A 69 11.50 7.06 -10.86
C MET A 69 10.63 7.69 -9.76
N SER A 70 9.51 7.04 -9.44
CA SER A 70 8.52 7.53 -8.47
C SER A 70 9.09 7.60 -7.05
N GLU A 71 9.98 6.67 -6.73
CA GLU A 71 10.69 6.54 -5.47
C GLU A 71 11.65 7.72 -5.24
N ASP A 72 12.31 8.19 -6.30
CA ASP A 72 13.25 9.32 -6.22
C ASP A 72 12.52 10.65 -6.18
N ALA A 73 11.42 10.80 -6.93
CA ALA A 73 10.48 11.91 -6.75
C ALA A 73 9.95 11.96 -5.31
N GLY A 74 9.58 10.82 -4.74
CA GLY A 74 9.11 10.69 -3.35
C GLY A 74 10.17 11.08 -2.31
N LYS A 75 11.43 10.65 -2.48
CA LYS A 75 12.54 11.05 -1.59
C LYS A 75 12.75 12.56 -1.58
N LEU A 76 12.86 13.18 -2.77
CA LEU A 76 13.06 14.62 -2.91
C LEU A 76 11.91 15.45 -2.32
N LEU A 77 10.68 14.93 -2.36
CA LEU A 77 9.52 15.57 -1.77
C LEU A 77 9.43 15.36 -0.24
N ALA A 78 9.94 14.24 0.28
CA ALA A 78 10.03 13.96 1.72
C ALA A 78 11.15 14.76 2.43
N GLU A 79 12.07 15.37 1.69
CA GLU A 79 13.03 16.36 2.23
C GLU A 79 12.33 17.65 2.68
N ILE A 80 11.22 18.03 2.04
CA ILE A 80 10.43 19.22 2.37
C ILE A 80 9.80 19.05 3.76
N LYS A 81 10.05 20.01 4.67
CA LYS A 81 9.55 19.98 6.05
C LYS A 81 8.42 20.99 6.25
N GLY A 82 7.37 20.56 6.95
CA GLY A 82 6.21 21.38 7.26
C GLY A 82 5.00 20.52 7.64
N PRO A 83 3.83 21.12 7.89
CA PRO A 83 2.58 20.39 8.17
C PRO A 83 1.94 19.77 6.92
N ILE A 84 2.47 20.06 5.73
CA ILE A 84 1.98 19.55 4.45
C ILE A 84 2.97 18.53 3.92
N ARG A 85 2.47 17.36 3.53
CA ARG A 85 3.23 16.22 3.03
C ARG A 85 2.82 15.92 1.59
N TYR A 86 3.71 15.33 0.81
CA TYR A 86 3.57 15.23 -0.65
C TYR A 86 3.68 13.79 -1.12
N VAL A 87 2.60 13.24 -1.67
CA VAL A 87 2.52 11.85 -2.12
C VAL A 87 2.53 11.80 -3.65
N VAL A 88 3.54 11.14 -4.23
CA VAL A 88 3.63 10.94 -5.68
C VAL A 88 2.54 9.97 -6.14
N LYS A 89 1.71 10.38 -7.11
CA LYS A 89 0.70 9.53 -7.74
C LYS A 89 1.22 8.82 -8.98
N ARG A 90 1.86 9.56 -9.90
CA ARG A 90 2.39 9.04 -11.18
C ARG A 90 3.30 10.06 -11.89
N PRO A 91 4.20 9.62 -12.78
CA PRO A 91 4.77 10.50 -13.80
C PRO A 91 3.70 10.94 -14.80
N MET A 92 3.96 12.07 -15.44
CA MET A 92 3.19 12.67 -16.53
C MET A 92 4.13 12.97 -17.71
N SER A 93 3.58 13.20 -18.90
CA SER A 93 4.40 13.49 -20.09
C SER A 93 5.25 14.75 -19.93
N GLY A 94 6.44 14.76 -20.54
CA GLY A 94 7.33 15.92 -20.53
C GLY A 94 8.05 16.20 -19.20
N GLY A 95 8.21 15.19 -18.33
CA GLY A 95 8.99 15.32 -17.08
C GLY A 95 8.27 16.05 -15.95
N VAL A 96 6.94 15.97 -15.93
CA VAL A 96 6.07 16.45 -14.85
C VAL A 96 5.63 15.26 -14.00
N TRP A 97 5.38 15.47 -12.72
CA TRP A 97 4.87 14.49 -11.77
C TRP A 97 3.53 14.96 -11.21
N LEU A 98 2.56 14.05 -11.09
CA LEU A 98 1.32 14.32 -10.36
C LEU A 98 1.53 13.94 -8.89
N VAL A 99 1.30 14.90 -8.00
CA VAL A 99 1.58 14.80 -6.57
C VAL A 99 0.35 15.25 -5.78
N THR A 100 -0.12 14.47 -4.82
CA THR A 100 -1.16 14.90 -3.88
C THR A 100 -0.53 15.59 -2.68
N ALA A 101 -0.95 16.81 -2.39
CA ALA A 101 -0.67 17.44 -1.10
C ALA A 101 -1.65 16.91 -0.04
N ILE A 102 -1.13 16.44 1.09
CA ILE A 102 -1.90 15.91 2.22
C ILE A 102 -1.50 16.62 3.52
N SER A 103 -2.41 16.72 4.49
CA SER A 103 -2.12 17.27 5.82
C SER A 103 -3.17 16.85 6.85
N SER A 104 -2.74 16.61 8.08
CA SER A 104 -3.59 16.48 9.27
C SER A 104 -4.03 17.83 9.86
N SER A 105 -3.40 18.95 9.47
CA SER A 105 -3.73 20.28 9.99
C SER A 105 -5.05 20.81 9.39
N ALA A 106 -5.99 21.23 10.24
CA ALA A 106 -7.28 21.79 9.83
C ALA A 106 -7.12 22.99 8.86
N ASP A 107 -6.14 23.85 9.09
CA ASP A 107 -5.99 25.13 8.39
C ASP A 107 -5.12 25.08 7.12
N ALA A 108 -4.56 23.90 6.78
CA ALA A 108 -3.69 23.75 5.61
C ALA A 108 -4.45 23.91 4.28
N THR A 109 -3.91 24.70 3.35
CA THR A 109 -4.53 24.96 2.03
C THR A 109 -3.69 24.42 0.86
N ILE A 110 -4.34 24.23 -0.29
CA ILE A 110 -3.65 23.83 -1.53
C ILE A 110 -2.68 24.91 -2.03
N ASP A 111 -3.02 26.19 -1.84
CA ASP A 111 -2.14 27.30 -2.23
C ASP A 111 -0.87 27.35 -1.38
N GLN A 112 -0.97 27.12 -0.06
CA GLN A 112 0.19 26.97 0.82
C GLN A 112 1.09 25.79 0.39
N ALA A 113 0.51 24.69 -0.07
CA ALA A 113 1.25 23.54 -0.58
C ALA A 113 2.01 23.88 -1.88
N VAL A 114 1.34 24.55 -2.81
CA VAL A 114 1.92 25.01 -4.08
C VAL A 114 3.05 26.01 -3.84
N ASP A 115 2.87 26.99 -2.95
CA ASP A 115 3.89 28.00 -2.67
C ASP A 115 5.09 27.42 -1.89
N THR A 116 4.86 26.43 -1.02
CA THR A 116 5.94 25.66 -0.36
C THR A 116 6.78 24.89 -1.39
N LEU A 117 6.13 24.26 -2.39
CA LEU A 117 6.83 23.60 -3.49
C LEU A 117 7.61 24.61 -4.35
N ARG A 118 7.02 25.76 -4.71
CA ARG A 118 7.69 26.83 -5.48
C ARG A 118 8.90 27.41 -4.75
N ALA A 119 8.85 27.51 -3.42
CA ALA A 119 9.98 27.94 -2.59
C ALA A 119 11.09 26.88 -2.44
N THR A 120 10.82 25.62 -2.77
CA THR A 120 11.78 24.52 -2.60
C THR A 120 12.83 24.53 -3.73
N PRO A 121 14.15 24.65 -3.44
CA PRO A 121 15.18 24.86 -4.47
C PRO A 121 15.24 23.81 -5.58
N ARG A 122 14.86 22.56 -5.27
CA ARG A 122 14.86 21.41 -6.18
C ARG A 122 13.74 21.46 -7.25
N ILE A 123 12.65 22.19 -6.98
CA ILE A 123 11.47 22.30 -7.83
C ILE A 123 11.68 23.38 -8.89
N GLU A 124 11.22 23.15 -10.12
CA GLU A 124 11.27 24.11 -11.23
C GLU A 124 9.92 24.84 -11.36
N THR A 125 8.83 24.09 -11.38
CA THR A 125 7.45 24.60 -11.42
C THR A 125 6.56 23.73 -10.53
N ALA A 126 5.60 24.34 -9.83
CA ALA A 126 4.50 23.63 -9.19
C ALA A 126 3.20 24.39 -9.42
N GLU A 127 2.20 23.71 -9.99
CA GLU A 127 0.89 24.28 -10.31
C GLU A 127 -0.22 23.31 -9.87
N PRO A 128 -1.33 23.78 -9.27
CA PRO A 128 -2.43 22.90 -8.87
C PRO A 128 -3.15 22.31 -10.09
N ASP A 129 -3.60 21.06 -10.00
CA ASP A 129 -4.38 20.40 -11.04
C ASP A 129 -5.83 20.95 -11.04
N ARG A 130 -6.09 21.92 -11.92
CA ARG A 130 -7.37 22.66 -11.97
C ARG A 130 -8.34 22.01 -12.95
N LEU A 131 -9.55 21.72 -12.47
CA LEU A 131 -10.67 21.30 -13.32
C LEU A 131 -11.00 22.39 -14.36
N ILE A 132 -10.82 22.08 -15.65
CA ILE A 132 -11.23 22.95 -16.75
C ILE A 132 -12.74 22.78 -16.97
N GLN A 133 -13.52 23.82 -16.67
CA GLN A 133 -14.94 23.85 -17.01
C GLN A 133 -15.14 24.10 -18.51
N PRO A 134 -15.97 23.30 -19.22
CA PRO A 134 -16.27 23.55 -20.63
C PRO A 134 -16.97 24.91 -20.84
N ASN A 135 -16.43 25.77 -21.69
CA ASN A 135 -17.01 27.07 -22.05
C ASN A 135 -18.22 26.97 -23.01
N ARG A 136 -18.97 25.85 -22.95
CA ARG A 136 -20.18 25.57 -23.73
C ARG A 136 -21.06 24.63 -22.91
N THR A 137 -22.37 24.86 -22.93
CA THR A 137 -23.35 23.86 -22.49
C THR A 137 -23.20 22.58 -23.33
N MET A 138 -23.31 21.42 -22.69
CA MET A 138 -23.25 20.13 -23.38
C MET A 138 -24.41 20.05 -24.39
N PRO A 139 -24.17 19.70 -25.67
CA PRO A 139 -25.23 19.58 -26.66
C PRO A 139 -26.28 18.56 -26.21
N THR A 140 -27.55 18.98 -26.16
CA THR A 140 -28.68 18.15 -25.73
C THR A 140 -29.20 17.19 -26.82
N SER A 141 -28.65 17.28 -28.04
CA SER A 141 -28.98 16.39 -29.16
C SER A 141 -27.72 15.83 -29.81
N ARG A 142 -27.85 14.61 -30.38
CA ARG A 142 -26.80 13.92 -31.15
C ARG A 142 -26.85 14.31 -32.64
N ASP A 143 -27.05 15.59 -32.91
CA ASP A 143 -27.02 16.16 -34.25
C ASP A 143 -25.57 16.44 -34.66
N MET A 144 -24.89 15.38 -35.12
CA MET A 144 -23.69 15.59 -35.94
C MET A 144 -24.09 16.26 -37.25
N PRO A 145 -23.32 17.25 -37.74
CA PRO A 145 -23.54 17.78 -39.08
C PRO A 145 -23.39 16.64 -40.10
N LYS A 146 -24.34 16.56 -41.04
CA LYS A 146 -24.23 15.64 -42.17
C LYS A 146 -23.05 16.08 -43.04
N SER A 147 -22.20 15.12 -43.41
CA SER A 147 -21.13 15.27 -44.40
C SER A 147 -21.69 15.50 -45.80
#